data_AF-A0A1F9QFH3-F1
#
_entry.id   AF-A0A1F9QFH3-F1
#
_cell.length_a   1.000
_cell.length_b   1.000
_cell.length_c   1.000
_cell.angle_alpha   90.00
_cell.angle_beta   90.00
_cell.angle_gamma   90.00
#
_symmetry.space_group_name_H-M   'P 1'
#
loop_
_entity.id
_entity.type
_entity.pdbx_description
1 polymer ?
#
loop_
_entity_poly.entity_id
_entity_poly.type
_entity_poly.pdbx_seq_one_letter_code
_entity_poly.pdbx_strand_id
1 'polypeptide(L)'
;MQARQQAQERAFAEAVYQTAWRLLPTPLPAPRAELLRKFLTPRATDLVQSYHETAPAKPTASDATEKAPPAKASTSTTAEKAPAAHLVLEMDVEVNRAAISDHLTRLGLMAGPKHPGVYAVRLGQGVTEADLKPLSDVFLLQGLARMALAPVQVSLERVPQGYLKAVLWAGAKSFVTDGQDLNQVWLDLWGKYFSAREQQPGGLGRPLEVSGFSQVDALLEFTKTLQSWDDCLREVQLSVIDLRPGNSTGRWTARLTNPERLDARLNGYLPSRKLTAVR
;
A
#
# COMPACT_ATOMS: atom_id res chain seq x y z
N MET A 1 -28.35 3.13 -15.82
CA MET A 1 -27.04 3.78 -15.99
C MET A 1 -26.30 3.98 -14.65
N GLN A 2 -26.86 4.70 -13.68
CA GLN A 2 -26.18 4.96 -12.38
C GLN A 2 -25.75 3.71 -11.60
N ALA A 3 -26.58 2.66 -11.53
CA ALA A 3 -26.25 1.43 -10.82
C ALA A 3 -25.02 0.69 -11.42
N ARG A 4 -24.81 0.80 -12.74
CA ARG A 4 -23.65 0.22 -13.43
C ARG A 4 -22.38 0.99 -13.10
N GLN A 5 -22.44 2.32 -13.18
CA GLN A 5 -21.32 3.19 -12.82
C GLN A 5 -20.87 2.96 -11.37
N GLN A 6 -21.81 2.84 -10.43
CA GLN A 6 -21.50 2.54 -9.02
C GLN A 6 -20.87 1.16 -8.84
N ALA A 7 -21.34 0.14 -9.57
CA ALA A 7 -20.74 -1.19 -9.52
C ALA A 7 -19.32 -1.19 -10.09
N GLN A 8 -19.07 -0.43 -11.15
CA GLN A 8 -17.74 -0.25 -11.72
C GLN A 8 -16.78 0.46 -10.75
N GLU A 9 -17.19 1.55 -10.14
CA GLU A 9 -16.38 2.27 -9.14
C GLU A 9 -16.02 1.38 -7.94
N ARG A 10 -16.95 0.53 -7.50
CA ARG A 10 -16.70 -0.47 -6.45
C ARG A 10 -15.68 -1.52 -6.89
N ALA A 11 -15.79 -2.03 -8.12
CA ALA A 11 -14.84 -3.00 -8.68
C ALA A 11 -13.43 -2.41 -8.75
N PHE A 12 -13.29 -1.15 -9.17
CA PHE A 12 -12.01 -0.44 -9.19
C PHE A 12 -11.43 -0.26 -7.79
N ALA A 13 -12.24 0.22 -6.84
CA ALA A 13 -11.80 0.40 -5.46
C ALA A 13 -11.33 -0.93 -4.84
N GLU A 14 -12.03 -2.04 -5.11
CA GLU A 14 -11.64 -3.35 -4.62
C GLU A 14 -10.36 -3.86 -5.30
N ALA A 15 -10.22 -3.72 -6.62
CA ALA A 15 -9.00 -4.11 -7.34
C ALA A 15 -7.75 -3.37 -6.85
N VAL A 16 -7.88 -2.05 -6.64
CA VAL A 16 -6.82 -1.20 -6.09
C VAL A 16 -6.49 -1.62 -4.66
N TYR A 17 -7.50 -1.85 -3.81
CA TYR A 17 -7.30 -2.28 -2.42
C TYR A 17 -6.63 -3.66 -2.33
N GLN A 18 -7.08 -4.64 -3.11
CA GLN A 18 -6.49 -5.98 -3.16
C GLN A 18 -5.05 -5.96 -3.68
N THR A 19 -4.74 -5.04 -4.60
CA THR A 19 -3.37 -4.85 -5.07
C THR A 19 -2.51 -4.20 -3.99
N ALA A 20 -3.00 -3.15 -3.33
CA ALA A 20 -2.33 -2.53 -2.20
C ALA A 20 -2.03 -3.56 -1.09
N TRP A 21 -3.01 -4.40 -0.73
CA TRP A 21 -2.84 -5.46 0.25
C TRP A 21 -1.74 -6.46 -0.12
N ARG A 22 -1.62 -6.81 -1.40
CA ARG A 22 -0.59 -7.72 -1.90
C ARG A 22 0.83 -7.13 -1.88
N LEU A 23 0.96 -5.80 -1.94
CA LEU A 23 2.24 -5.08 -1.92
C LEU A 23 2.77 -4.84 -0.50
N LEU A 24 1.89 -4.83 0.51
CA LEU A 24 2.29 -4.55 1.89
C LEU A 24 3.27 -5.62 2.43
N PRO A 25 4.35 -5.21 3.13
CA PRO A 25 5.31 -6.14 3.73
C PRO A 25 4.72 -6.94 4.90
N THR A 26 3.74 -6.37 5.60
CA THR A 26 3.06 -7.00 6.73
C THR A 26 1.56 -6.72 6.63
N PRO A 27 0.68 -7.71 6.87
CA PRO A 27 -0.76 -7.50 6.92
C PRO A 27 -1.13 -6.40 7.91
N LEU A 28 -2.06 -5.52 7.52
CA LEU A 28 -2.54 -4.46 8.41
C LEU A 28 -3.65 -4.99 9.33
N PRO A 29 -3.68 -4.59 10.61
CA PRO A 29 -4.83 -4.83 11.49
C PRO A 29 -6.12 -4.27 10.89
N ALA A 30 -7.27 -4.90 11.18
CA ALA A 30 -8.57 -4.55 10.59
C ALA A 30 -8.91 -3.05 10.63
N PRO A 31 -8.73 -2.31 11.75
CA PRO A 31 -9.03 -0.88 11.78
C PRO A 31 -8.19 -0.05 10.78
N ARG A 32 -6.92 -0.42 10.58
CA ARG A 32 -6.03 0.27 9.63
C ARG A 32 -6.33 -0.13 8.18
N ALA A 33 -6.75 -1.37 7.98
CA ALA A 33 -7.15 -1.89 6.68
C ALA A 33 -8.39 -1.14 6.14
N GLU A 34 -9.39 -0.89 7.00
CA GLU A 34 -10.57 -0.07 6.65
C GLU A 34 -10.20 1.37 6.30
N LEU A 35 -9.30 1.98 7.09
CA LEU A 35 -8.81 3.33 6.82
C LEU A 35 -8.03 3.40 5.50
N LEU A 36 -7.24 2.37 5.17
CA LEU A 36 -6.54 2.28 3.90
C LEU A 36 -7.54 2.19 2.73
N ARG A 37 -8.59 1.37 2.86
CA ARG A 37 -9.66 1.29 1.85
C ARG A 37 -10.35 2.65 1.68
N LYS A 38 -10.71 3.33 2.77
CA LYS A 38 -11.31 4.69 2.76
C LYS A 38 -10.38 5.70 2.08
N PHE A 39 -9.07 5.59 2.30
CA PHE A 39 -8.07 6.45 1.67
C PHE A 39 -7.93 6.21 0.16
N LEU A 40 -7.93 4.94 -0.29
CA LEU A 40 -7.73 4.58 -1.70
C LEU A 40 -8.98 4.74 -2.56
N THR A 41 -10.18 4.56 -1.98
CA THR A 41 -11.47 4.62 -2.71
C THR A 41 -11.62 5.88 -3.59
N PRO A 42 -11.43 7.11 -3.09
CA PRO A 42 -11.59 8.31 -3.92
C PRO A 42 -10.49 8.47 -4.99
N ARG A 43 -9.43 7.65 -4.94
CA ARG A 43 -8.29 7.66 -5.87
C ARG A 43 -8.33 6.48 -6.83
N ALA A 44 -9.30 5.57 -6.69
CA ALA A 44 -9.28 4.29 -7.37
C ALA A 44 -9.32 4.44 -8.90
N THR A 45 -10.15 5.35 -9.42
CA THR A 45 -10.27 5.62 -10.86
C THR A 45 -8.94 6.05 -11.48
N ASP A 46 -8.19 6.93 -10.81
CA ASP A 46 -6.89 7.44 -11.31
C ASP A 46 -5.77 6.39 -11.23
N LEU A 47 -5.98 5.32 -10.46
CA LEU A 47 -5.03 4.23 -10.26
C LEU A 47 -5.32 3.02 -11.18
N VAL A 48 -6.40 3.04 -11.96
CA VAL A 48 -6.74 2.01 -12.95
C VAL A 48 -6.16 2.41 -14.32
N GLN A 49 -5.45 1.49 -14.95
CA GLN A 49 -4.87 1.68 -16.29
C GLN A 49 -5.78 1.16 -17.39
N SER A 50 -6.37 -0.03 -17.20
CA SER A 50 -7.29 -0.66 -18.14
C SER A 50 -8.25 -1.60 -17.41
N TYR A 51 -9.37 -1.96 -18.05
CA TYR A 51 -10.31 -2.94 -17.50
C TYR A 51 -11.12 -3.64 -18.59
N HIS A 52 -11.54 -4.87 -18.30
CA HIS A 52 -12.42 -5.68 -19.14
C HIS A 52 -13.49 -6.37 -18.30
N GLU A 53 -14.75 -6.33 -18.74
CA GLU A 53 -15.85 -7.05 -18.08
C GLU A 53 -15.79 -8.53 -18.46
N THR A 54 -15.65 -9.41 -17.47
CA THR A 54 -15.53 -10.86 -17.68
C THR A 54 -16.88 -11.58 -17.64
N ALA A 55 -17.93 -10.95 -17.09
CA ALA A 55 -19.29 -11.47 -17.09
C ALA A 55 -20.34 -10.34 -17.20
N PRO A 56 -21.49 -10.58 -17.86
CA PRO A 56 -22.57 -9.62 -17.90
C PRO A 56 -23.15 -9.41 -16.49
N ALA A 57 -23.39 -8.15 -16.15
CA ALA A 57 -23.89 -7.73 -14.85
C ALA A 57 -25.13 -8.51 -14.41
N LYS A 58 -25.04 -9.23 -13.29
CA LYS A 58 -26.17 -9.98 -12.75
C LYS A 58 -26.82 -9.18 -11.61
N PRO A 59 -28.14 -8.91 -11.66
CA PRO A 59 -28.86 -8.42 -10.50
C PRO A 59 -28.96 -9.57 -9.47
N THR A 60 -28.38 -9.39 -8.30
CA THR A 60 -28.59 -10.31 -7.17
C THR A 60 -29.90 -9.93 -6.48
N ALA A 61 -30.94 -10.75 -6.70
CA ALA A 61 -32.08 -10.79 -5.81
C ALA A 61 -31.64 -11.44 -4.49
N SER A 62 -31.93 -10.77 -3.38
CA SER A 62 -31.69 -11.30 -2.03
C SER A 62 -32.39 -12.64 -1.87
N ASP A 63 -31.63 -13.70 -1.62
CA ASP A 63 -32.17 -15.04 -1.33
C ASP A 63 -32.97 -15.00 -0.03
N ALA A 64 -34.29 -15.13 -0.16
CA ALA A 64 -35.20 -15.48 0.92
C ALA A 64 -36.27 -16.41 0.36
N THR A 65 -35.86 -17.62 -0.02
CA THR A 65 -36.80 -18.72 -0.25
C THR A 65 -36.95 -19.48 1.06
N GLU A 66 -37.74 -18.96 1.99
CA GLU A 66 -38.31 -19.77 3.08
C GLU A 66 -39.80 -19.99 2.80
N LYS A 67 -40.13 -21.26 2.67
CA LYS A 67 -41.41 -21.80 2.23
C LYS A 67 -42.30 -22.01 3.45
N ALA A 68 -43.36 -21.22 3.64
CA ALA A 68 -44.50 -21.61 4.50
C ALA A 68 -45.84 -20.90 4.14
N PRO A 69 -47.01 -21.56 4.29
CA PRO A 69 -48.33 -21.10 3.81
C PRO A 69 -49.09 -20.17 4.81
N PRO A 70 -50.26 -19.60 4.43
CA PRO A 70 -50.73 -18.30 4.89
C PRO A 70 -51.66 -18.34 6.11
N ALA A 71 -51.64 -17.26 6.91
CA ALA A 71 -52.81 -16.44 7.27
C ALA A 71 -52.66 -15.73 8.63
N LYS A 72 -52.65 -14.39 8.60
CA LYS A 72 -53.64 -13.47 9.23
C LYS A 72 -53.01 -12.10 9.49
N ALA A 73 -53.80 -11.07 9.18
CA ALA A 73 -53.46 -9.67 9.24
C ALA A 73 -53.25 -9.15 10.68
N SER A 74 -52.33 -8.18 10.84
CA SER A 74 -52.61 -6.84 11.41
C SER A 74 -51.32 -5.99 11.55
N THR A 75 -51.34 -4.83 10.89
CA THR A 75 -50.81 -3.50 11.28
C THR A 75 -49.52 -3.36 12.13
N SER A 76 -48.48 -2.73 11.56
CA SER A 76 -48.01 -1.36 11.89
C SER A 76 -46.53 -1.12 11.52
N THR A 77 -46.26 0.09 11.01
CA THR A 77 -45.01 0.87 11.10
C THR A 77 -43.67 0.21 10.71
N THR A 78 -43.16 0.60 9.53
CA THR A 78 -41.86 1.28 9.31
C THR A 78 -41.66 1.30 7.79
N ALA A 79 -41.50 2.48 7.19
CA ALA A 79 -41.00 2.60 5.83
C ALA A 79 -39.51 2.21 5.84
N GLU A 80 -39.26 0.92 5.93
CA GLU A 80 -37.96 0.30 5.74
C GLU A 80 -37.63 0.42 4.25
N LYS A 81 -36.76 1.38 3.97
CA LYS A 81 -36.20 1.64 2.64
C LYS A 81 -35.63 0.32 2.10
N ALA A 82 -36.35 -0.27 1.15
CA ALA A 82 -35.97 -1.51 0.48
C ALA A 82 -34.47 -1.53 0.14
N PRO A 83 -33.75 -2.64 0.37
CA PRO A 83 -32.34 -2.72 0.02
C PRO A 83 -32.22 -2.51 -1.49
N ALA A 84 -31.51 -1.44 -1.87
CA ALA A 84 -31.27 -1.11 -3.26
C ALA A 84 -30.59 -2.30 -3.94
N ALA A 85 -31.19 -2.80 -5.02
CA ALA A 85 -30.60 -3.86 -5.84
C ALA A 85 -29.13 -3.53 -6.15
N HIS A 86 -28.20 -4.36 -5.68
CA HIS A 86 -26.78 -4.19 -5.95
C HIS A 86 -26.44 -4.98 -7.21
N LEU A 87 -26.02 -4.25 -8.24
CA LEU A 87 -25.49 -4.85 -9.45
C LEU A 87 -24.09 -5.39 -9.15
N VAL A 88 -23.84 -6.66 -9.45
CA VAL A 88 -22.50 -7.25 -9.36
C VAL A 88 -21.90 -7.30 -10.76
N LEU A 89 -20.70 -6.73 -10.91
CA LEU A 89 -19.88 -6.79 -12.11
C LEU A 89 -18.63 -7.60 -11.79
N GLU A 90 -18.32 -8.59 -12.63
CA GLU A 90 -17.01 -9.23 -12.62
C GLU A 90 -16.13 -8.56 -13.68
N MET A 91 -14.97 -8.09 -13.24
CA MET A 91 -14.06 -7.29 -14.05
C MET A 91 -12.64 -7.76 -13.83
N ASP A 92 -11.89 -7.89 -14.92
CA ASP A 92 -10.44 -7.90 -14.89
C ASP A 92 -9.96 -6.44 -14.95
N VAL A 93 -9.14 -6.04 -13.99
CA VAL A 93 -8.73 -4.64 -13.80
C VAL A 93 -7.22 -4.57 -13.69
N GLU A 94 -6.60 -3.89 -14.64
CA GLU A 94 -5.18 -3.58 -14.61
C GLU A 94 -4.98 -2.28 -13.82
N VAL A 95 -4.19 -2.35 -12.75
CA VAL A 95 -3.94 -1.22 -11.87
C VAL A 95 -2.48 -0.78 -11.95
N ASN A 96 -2.28 0.53 -11.79
CA ASN A 96 -0.96 1.14 -11.72
C ASN A 96 -0.28 0.80 -10.38
N ARG A 97 0.40 -0.36 -10.35
CA ARG A 97 1.10 -0.86 -9.16
C ARG A 97 2.16 0.10 -8.64
N ALA A 98 2.89 0.77 -9.52
CA ALA A 98 3.92 1.73 -9.14
C ALA A 98 3.31 2.91 -8.38
N ALA A 99 2.22 3.49 -8.90
CA ALA A 99 1.50 4.58 -8.22
C ALA A 99 0.90 4.13 -6.87
N ILE A 100 0.36 2.91 -6.79
CA ILE A 100 -0.11 2.34 -5.51
C ILE A 100 1.04 2.21 -4.52
N SER A 101 2.19 1.67 -4.95
CA SER A 101 3.39 1.53 -4.12
C SER A 101 3.88 2.88 -3.60
N ASP A 102 3.87 3.91 -4.44
CA ASP A 102 4.22 5.28 -4.05
C ASP A 102 3.28 5.84 -2.98
N HIS A 103 1.96 5.62 -3.12
CA HIS A 103 0.99 6.00 -2.09
C HIS A 103 1.24 5.27 -0.76
N LEU A 104 1.46 3.95 -0.80
CA LEU A 104 1.75 3.16 0.41
C LEU A 104 3.06 3.60 1.08
N THR A 105 4.07 3.96 0.29
CA THR A 105 5.34 4.50 0.77
C THR A 105 5.14 5.85 1.46
N ARG A 106 4.41 6.77 0.84
CA ARG A 106 4.09 8.09 1.44
C ARG A 106 3.25 7.97 2.71
N LEU A 107 2.44 6.93 2.86
CA LEU A 107 1.71 6.64 4.09
C LEU A 107 2.57 5.96 5.17
N GLY A 108 3.82 5.60 4.89
CA GLY A 108 4.69 4.90 5.83
C GLY A 108 4.37 3.41 5.98
N LEU A 109 3.42 2.87 5.22
CA LEU A 109 2.99 1.47 5.29
C LEU A 109 4.08 0.51 4.78
N MET A 110 5.00 1.01 3.96
CA MET A 110 6.15 0.28 3.44
C MET A 110 7.37 0.35 4.37
N ALA A 111 7.36 1.18 5.42
CA ALA A 111 8.56 1.48 6.21
C ALA A 111 9.05 0.31 7.09
N GLY A 112 8.18 -0.66 7.41
CA GLY A 112 8.53 -1.86 8.20
C GLY A 112 9.24 -1.50 9.52
N PRO A 113 10.39 -2.13 9.85
CA PRO A 113 11.16 -1.81 11.07
C PRO A 113 11.71 -0.38 11.13
N LYS A 114 11.80 0.31 9.98
CA LYS A 114 12.24 1.71 9.93
C LYS A 114 11.10 2.68 10.30
N HIS A 115 9.89 2.20 10.53
CA HIS A 115 8.77 3.03 10.95
C HIS A 115 9.05 3.62 12.35
N PRO A 116 8.88 4.94 12.57
CA PRO A 116 9.20 5.55 13.85
C PRO A 116 8.25 5.10 14.97
N GLY A 117 6.99 4.77 14.64
CA GLY A 117 5.95 4.32 15.57
C GLY A 117 5.43 5.42 16.49
N VAL A 118 6.30 6.32 16.94
CA VAL A 118 6.00 7.42 17.85
C VAL A 118 6.55 8.75 17.33
N TYR A 119 5.86 9.82 17.65
CA TYR A 119 6.28 11.19 17.37
C TYR A 119 5.89 12.13 18.50
N ALA A 120 6.64 13.21 18.67
CA ALA A 120 6.28 14.31 19.53
C ALA A 120 5.83 15.46 18.65
N VAL A 121 4.77 16.18 19.07
CA VAL A 121 4.33 17.37 18.35
C VAL A 121 4.20 18.56 19.28
N ARG A 122 4.80 19.65 18.84
CA ARG A 122 4.72 20.99 19.41
C ARG A 122 3.72 21.79 18.58
N LEU A 123 2.73 22.36 19.26
CA LEU A 123 1.77 23.26 18.64
C LEU A 123 2.24 24.69 18.87
N GLY A 124 2.50 25.40 17.79
CA GLY A 124 2.86 26.82 17.76
C GLY A 124 1.62 27.71 17.73
N GLN A 125 1.83 28.98 17.36
CA GLN A 125 0.74 29.95 17.34
C GLN A 125 -0.37 29.55 16.36
N GLY A 126 -1.63 29.76 16.76
CA GLY A 126 -2.79 29.56 15.90
C GLY A 126 -3.12 28.09 15.56
N VAL A 127 -2.55 27.13 16.30
CA VAL A 127 -2.89 25.69 16.22
C VAL A 127 -3.13 25.15 17.63
N THR A 128 -4.22 24.41 17.81
CA THR A 128 -4.67 23.84 19.08
C THR A 128 -4.84 22.32 18.98
N GLU A 129 -5.04 21.64 20.11
CA GLU A 129 -5.36 20.21 20.10
C GLU A 129 -6.67 19.89 19.36
N ALA A 130 -7.64 20.81 19.39
CA ALA A 130 -8.89 20.64 18.67
C ALA A 130 -8.67 20.48 17.16
N ASP A 131 -7.65 21.15 16.62
CA ASP A 131 -7.29 21.08 15.20
C ASP A 131 -6.69 19.73 14.80
N LEU A 132 -6.11 18.98 15.75
CA LEU A 132 -5.53 17.66 15.47
C LEU A 132 -6.58 16.54 15.47
N LYS A 133 -7.72 16.73 16.14
CA LYS A 133 -8.78 15.71 16.26
C LYS A 133 -9.22 15.11 14.91
N PRO A 134 -9.40 15.88 13.82
CA PRO A 134 -9.72 15.33 12.50
C PRO A 134 -8.63 14.41 11.90
N LEU A 135 -7.38 14.52 12.36
CA LEU A 135 -6.27 13.70 11.88
C LEU A 135 -6.18 12.32 12.57
N SER A 136 -7.04 12.02 13.55
CA SER A 136 -6.98 10.76 14.32
C SER A 136 -6.97 9.52 13.42
N ASP A 137 -7.83 9.50 12.38
CA ASP A 137 -7.87 8.45 11.36
C ASP A 137 -6.53 8.32 10.61
N VAL A 138 -5.91 9.46 10.30
CA VAL A 138 -4.64 9.51 9.56
C VAL A 138 -3.49 9.00 10.42
N PHE A 139 -3.45 9.37 11.70
CA PHE A 139 -2.46 8.86 12.65
C PHE A 139 -2.56 7.34 12.79
N LEU A 140 -3.79 6.84 12.94
CA LEU A 140 -4.05 5.41 13.05
C LEU A 140 -3.65 4.67 11.77
N LEU A 141 -4.01 5.19 10.59
CA LEU A 141 -3.61 4.64 9.30
C LEU A 141 -2.08 4.55 9.18
N GLN A 142 -1.38 5.65 9.46
CA GLN A 142 0.08 5.73 9.44
C GLN A 142 0.74 4.91 10.56
N GLY A 143 -0.01 4.48 11.59
CA GLY A 143 0.55 3.76 12.74
C GLY A 143 1.45 4.64 13.62
N LEU A 144 1.11 5.91 13.73
CA LEU A 144 1.81 6.91 14.52
C LEU A 144 1.09 7.14 15.86
N ALA A 145 1.83 7.04 16.95
CA ALA A 145 1.34 7.38 18.28
C ALA A 145 2.05 8.64 18.80
N ARG A 146 1.29 9.55 19.40
CA ARG A 146 1.85 10.76 20.00
C ARG A 146 2.52 10.41 21.33
N MET A 147 3.74 10.88 21.54
CA MET A 147 4.52 10.69 22.77
C MET A 147 5.26 12.00 23.11
N ALA A 148 5.33 12.35 24.40
CA ALA A 148 5.92 13.63 24.82
C ALA A 148 7.40 13.76 24.42
N LEU A 149 8.15 12.66 24.48
CA LEU A 149 9.54 12.56 24.09
C LEU A 149 9.68 11.49 23.02
N ALA A 150 9.92 11.90 21.78
CA ALA A 150 10.12 10.98 20.66
C ALA A 150 11.32 11.42 19.81
N PRO A 151 11.99 10.50 19.11
CA PRO A 151 13.11 10.83 18.22
C PRO A 151 12.67 11.64 16.99
N VAL A 152 11.39 11.54 16.61
CA VAL A 152 10.77 12.37 15.57
C VAL A 152 9.97 13.47 16.25
N GLN A 153 10.31 14.71 15.93
CA GLN A 153 9.67 15.91 16.46
C GLN A 153 8.94 16.62 15.33
N VAL A 154 7.70 17.06 15.57
CA VAL A 154 6.89 17.83 14.62
C VAL A 154 6.55 19.17 15.25
N SER A 155 6.64 20.25 14.49
CA SER A 155 6.09 21.55 14.86
C SER A 155 5.01 21.93 13.86
N LEU A 156 3.87 22.40 14.36
CA LEU A 156 2.76 22.92 13.56
C LEU A 156 2.44 24.32 14.02
N GLU A 157 2.45 25.29 13.12
CA GLU A 157 2.09 26.68 13.41
C GLU A 157 1.27 27.29 12.27
N ARG A 158 0.39 28.23 12.60
CA ARG A 158 -0.29 29.07 11.62
C ARG A 158 0.50 30.37 11.49
N VAL A 159 1.01 30.62 10.30
CA VAL A 159 1.82 31.80 9.98
C VAL A 159 0.88 33.02 9.82
N PRO A 160 1.32 34.27 10.07
CA PRO A 160 0.46 35.46 9.96
C PRO A 160 -0.24 35.64 8.61
N GLN A 161 0.33 35.07 7.54
CA GLN A 161 -0.27 35.06 6.19
C GLN A 161 -1.47 34.09 6.06
N GLY A 162 -1.84 33.37 7.12
CA GLY A 162 -3.04 32.55 7.22
C GLY A 162 -2.86 31.06 6.95
N TYR A 163 -1.76 30.65 6.32
CA TYR A 163 -1.45 29.24 6.04
C TYR A 163 -0.78 28.52 7.22
N LEU A 164 -0.86 27.19 7.20
CA LEU A 164 -0.20 26.31 8.16
C LEU A 164 1.19 25.97 7.65
N LYS A 165 2.17 25.98 8.57
CA LYS A 165 3.53 25.51 8.32
C LYS A 165 3.83 24.35 9.27
N ALA A 166 4.37 23.29 8.70
CA ALA A 166 4.77 22.10 9.43
C ALA A 166 6.25 21.81 9.20
N VAL A 167 6.95 21.48 10.29
CA VAL A 167 8.34 21.05 10.24
C VAL A 167 8.47 19.75 11.01
N LEU A 168 9.11 18.75 10.40
CA LEU A 168 9.44 17.48 11.03
C LEU A 168 10.96 17.36 11.12
N TRP A 169 11.47 17.08 12.32
CA TRP A 169 12.86 16.77 12.57
C TRP A 169 13.03 15.30 12.94
N ALA A 170 14.03 14.66 12.34
CA ALA A 170 14.43 13.30 12.64
C ALA A 170 15.96 13.22 12.63
N GLY A 171 16.57 13.38 13.81
CA GLY A 171 18.02 13.54 13.94
C GLY A 171 18.50 14.79 13.19
N ALA A 172 19.48 14.62 12.30
CA ALA A 172 20.04 15.71 11.50
C ALA A 172 19.19 16.11 10.27
N LYS A 173 18.13 15.36 9.95
CA LYS A 173 17.26 15.64 8.80
C LYS A 173 16.03 16.41 9.23
N SER A 174 15.63 17.38 8.41
CA SER A 174 14.37 18.10 8.56
C SER A 174 13.56 18.07 7.26
N PHE A 175 12.25 18.09 7.40
CA PHE A 175 11.28 18.15 6.30
C PHE A 175 10.31 19.28 6.60
N VAL A 176 9.99 20.07 5.58
CA VAL A 176 9.12 21.24 5.71
C VAL A 176 8.02 21.17 4.67
N THR A 177 6.80 21.49 5.08
CA THR A 177 5.61 21.63 4.22
C THR A 177 4.77 22.80 4.73
N ASP A 178 4.05 23.45 3.83
CA ASP A 178 3.05 24.46 4.14
C ASP A 178 1.78 24.26 3.30
N GLY A 179 0.67 24.86 3.72
CA GLY A 179 -0.61 24.75 3.03
C GLY A 179 -1.79 25.27 3.84
N GLN A 180 -2.97 25.28 3.22
CA GLN A 180 -4.21 25.75 3.86
C GLN A 180 -4.95 24.65 4.62
N ASP A 181 -4.83 23.41 4.16
CA ASP A 181 -5.50 22.24 4.75
C ASP A 181 -4.52 21.44 5.62
N LEU A 182 -4.87 21.27 6.89
CA LEU A 182 -4.03 20.59 7.87
C LEU A 182 -3.79 19.11 7.52
N ASN A 183 -4.79 18.42 6.97
CA ASN A 183 -4.68 17.02 6.59
C ASN A 183 -3.70 16.86 5.42
N GLN A 184 -3.81 17.70 4.41
CA GLN A 184 -2.87 17.72 3.29
C GLN A 184 -1.45 18.05 3.76
N VAL A 185 -1.28 19.09 4.59
CA VAL A 185 0.02 19.46 5.16
C VAL A 185 0.64 18.29 5.94
N TRP A 186 -0.17 17.59 6.73
CA TRP A 186 0.27 16.43 7.49
C TRP A 186 0.70 15.27 6.59
N LEU A 187 -0.13 14.89 5.63
CA LEU A 187 0.15 13.81 4.68
C LEU A 187 1.40 14.10 3.85
N ASP A 188 1.60 15.35 3.42
CA ASP A 188 2.77 15.75 2.64
C ASP A 188 4.05 15.78 3.48
N LEU A 189 3.99 16.28 4.72
CA LEU A 189 5.12 16.28 5.65
C LEU A 189 5.62 14.86 5.92
N TRP A 190 4.71 13.98 6.31
CA TRP A 190 5.04 12.58 6.58
C TRP A 190 5.38 11.81 5.32
N GLY A 191 4.74 12.13 4.19
CA GLY A 191 5.07 11.57 2.88
C GLY A 191 6.51 11.83 2.48
N LYS A 192 7.01 13.06 2.68
CA LYS A 192 8.42 13.40 2.47
C LYS A 192 9.34 12.59 3.38
N TYR A 193 9.01 12.51 4.68
CA TYR A 193 9.79 11.75 5.66
C TYR A 193 9.88 10.26 5.32
N PHE A 194 8.75 9.61 5.05
CA PHE A 194 8.71 8.17 4.74
C PHE A 194 9.40 7.85 3.43
N SER A 195 9.18 8.65 2.38
CA SER A 195 9.85 8.47 1.09
C SER A 195 11.38 8.58 1.24
N ALA A 196 11.86 9.56 2.01
CA ALA A 196 13.29 9.73 2.27
C ALA A 196 13.90 8.65 3.17
N ARG A 197 13.10 7.96 3.99
CA ARG A 197 13.54 6.79 4.78
C ARG A 197 13.53 5.51 3.97
N GLU A 198 12.62 5.41 3.00
CA GLU A 198 12.60 4.30 2.08
C GLU A 198 13.84 4.31 1.18
N GLN A 199 14.17 5.49 0.64
CA GLN A 199 15.36 5.73 -0.17
C GLN A 199 16.66 5.63 0.65
N GLN A 200 16.60 5.77 1.97
CA GLN A 200 17.78 5.58 2.79
C GLN A 200 18.22 4.11 2.72
N PRO A 201 19.47 3.85 2.33
CA PRO A 201 19.96 2.51 2.38
C PRO A 201 19.99 2.08 3.85
N GLY A 202 19.07 1.21 4.24
CA GLY A 202 18.95 0.75 5.62
C GLY A 202 18.91 -0.76 5.64
N GLY A 203 19.84 -1.34 6.38
CA GLY A 203 20.10 -2.77 6.48
C GLY A 203 20.98 -3.30 5.35
N LEU A 204 21.94 -4.16 5.70
CA LEU A 204 22.64 -5.02 4.74
C LEU A 204 21.56 -5.76 3.94
N GLY A 205 21.49 -5.51 2.63
CA GLY A 205 20.62 -6.31 1.77
C GLY A 205 20.98 -7.78 1.92
N ARG A 206 19.99 -8.66 1.86
CA ARG A 206 20.25 -10.09 1.97
C ARG A 206 21.01 -10.51 0.71
N PRO A 207 22.17 -11.17 0.85
CA PRO A 207 22.81 -11.76 -0.30
C PRO A 207 21.91 -12.87 -0.85
N LEU A 208 21.70 -12.84 -2.16
CA LEU A 208 21.07 -13.89 -2.93
C LEU A 208 22.12 -14.37 -3.92
N GLU A 209 22.51 -15.64 -3.84
CA GLU A 209 23.43 -16.24 -4.79
C GLU A 209 22.70 -17.29 -5.61
N VAL A 210 22.85 -17.24 -6.93
CA VAL A 210 22.27 -18.25 -7.84
C VAL A 210 23.35 -18.68 -8.82
N SER A 211 23.49 -19.99 -8.96
CA SER A 211 24.46 -20.64 -9.84
C SER A 211 23.75 -21.49 -10.90
N GLY A 212 24.48 -21.89 -11.94
CA GLY A 212 23.97 -22.70 -13.04
C GLY A 212 23.71 -21.92 -14.34
N PHE A 213 24.11 -20.65 -14.43
CA PHE A 213 23.91 -19.87 -15.65
C PHE A 213 24.92 -20.31 -16.72
N SER A 214 24.42 -20.71 -17.90
CA SER A 214 25.27 -21.11 -19.02
C SER A 214 25.90 -19.92 -19.77
N GLN A 215 25.27 -18.75 -19.69
CA GLN A 215 25.63 -17.52 -20.41
C GLN A 215 25.38 -16.27 -19.55
N VAL A 216 26.09 -15.19 -19.84
CA VAL A 216 25.96 -13.90 -19.13
C VAL A 216 24.59 -13.27 -19.38
N ASP A 217 24.04 -13.41 -20.59
CA ASP A 217 22.73 -12.84 -20.93
C ASP A 217 21.60 -13.41 -20.06
N ALA A 218 21.65 -14.72 -19.78
CA ALA A 218 20.68 -15.36 -18.88
C ALA A 218 20.73 -14.80 -17.45
N LEU A 219 21.90 -14.32 -17.01
CA LEU A 219 22.07 -13.68 -15.70
C LEU A 219 21.48 -12.26 -15.69
N LEU A 220 21.60 -11.52 -16.79
CA LEU A 220 20.97 -10.21 -16.94
C LEU A 220 19.44 -10.33 -17.07
N GLU A 221 18.93 -11.33 -17.80
CA GLU A 221 17.51 -11.64 -17.87
C GLU A 221 16.94 -12.05 -16.51
N PHE A 222 17.68 -12.86 -15.76
CA PHE A 222 17.27 -13.20 -14.40
C PHE A 222 17.28 -11.97 -13.48
N THR A 223 18.24 -11.05 -13.65
CA THR A 223 18.25 -9.77 -12.92
C THR A 223 16.99 -8.95 -13.21
N LYS A 224 16.58 -8.83 -14.48
CA LYS A 224 15.31 -8.18 -14.87
C LYS A 224 14.09 -8.91 -14.27
N THR A 225 14.16 -10.23 -14.18
CA THR A 225 13.09 -11.04 -13.58
C THR A 225 12.98 -10.80 -12.08
N LEU A 226 14.10 -10.79 -11.35
CA LEU A 226 14.11 -10.45 -9.93
C LEU A 226 13.58 -9.02 -9.69
N GLN A 227 13.92 -8.08 -10.58
CA GLN A 227 13.42 -6.70 -10.52
C GLN A 227 11.92 -6.57 -10.80
N SER A 228 11.25 -7.58 -11.38
CA SER A 228 9.79 -7.56 -11.57
C SER A 228 9.01 -8.22 -10.43
N TRP A 229 9.71 -8.82 -9.45
CA TRP A 229 9.09 -9.47 -8.30
C TRP A 229 8.82 -8.47 -7.17
N ASP A 230 8.13 -7.37 -7.49
CA ASP A 230 7.84 -6.27 -6.55
C ASP A 230 7.00 -6.71 -5.33
N ASP A 231 6.36 -7.88 -5.42
CA ASP A 231 5.58 -8.50 -4.35
C ASP A 231 6.43 -9.18 -3.26
N CYS A 232 7.72 -9.44 -3.52
CA CYS A 232 8.63 -10.04 -2.54
C CYS A 232 10.00 -9.36 -2.47
N LEU A 233 10.41 -8.64 -3.50
CA LEU A 233 11.65 -7.88 -3.59
C LEU A 233 11.34 -6.38 -3.72
N ARG A 234 12.12 -5.56 -3.04
CA ARG A 234 12.01 -4.10 -3.04
C ARG A 234 13.10 -3.44 -3.86
N GLU A 235 14.30 -4.01 -3.79
CA GLU A 235 15.48 -3.52 -4.49
C GLU A 235 16.34 -4.74 -4.78
N VAL A 236 16.91 -4.79 -5.99
CA VAL A 236 17.80 -5.86 -6.42
C VAL A 236 18.98 -5.23 -7.14
N GLN A 237 20.16 -5.39 -6.56
CA GLN A 237 21.41 -4.94 -7.16
C GLN A 237 22.29 -6.16 -7.43
N LEU A 238 22.72 -6.31 -8.68
CA LEU A 238 23.74 -7.31 -9.02
C LEU A 238 25.09 -6.83 -8.49
N SER A 239 25.66 -7.55 -7.54
CA SER A 239 26.88 -7.16 -6.83
C SER A 239 28.12 -7.89 -7.32
N VAL A 240 28.02 -9.18 -7.68
CA VAL A 240 29.15 -9.95 -8.21
C VAL A 240 28.68 -10.88 -9.33
N ILE A 241 29.49 -11.00 -10.37
CA ILE A 241 29.37 -12.04 -11.39
C ILE A 241 30.66 -12.88 -11.34
N ASP A 242 30.52 -14.15 -11.00
CA ASP A 242 31.61 -15.14 -11.11
C ASP A 242 31.39 -15.94 -12.40
N LEU A 243 32.25 -15.70 -13.39
CA LEU A 243 32.18 -16.33 -14.70
C LEU A 243 33.08 -17.55 -14.73
N ARG A 244 32.47 -18.74 -14.72
CA ARG A 244 33.16 -20.00 -15.02
C ARG A 244 32.62 -20.63 -16.30
N PRO A 245 33.48 -21.25 -17.13
CA PRO A 245 33.05 -21.94 -18.34
C PRO A 245 31.92 -22.94 -18.03
N GLY A 246 30.74 -22.71 -18.62
CA GLY A 246 29.56 -23.56 -18.44
C GLY A 246 28.82 -23.44 -17.10
N ASN A 247 29.30 -22.63 -16.14
CA ASN A 247 28.62 -22.42 -14.86
C ASN A 247 28.93 -21.04 -14.27
N SER A 248 28.24 -20.01 -14.74
CA SER A 248 28.31 -18.68 -14.16
C SER A 248 27.41 -18.58 -12.93
N THR A 249 27.86 -17.79 -11.96
CA THR A 249 27.15 -17.52 -10.70
C THR A 249 26.92 -16.02 -10.56
N GLY A 250 25.69 -15.63 -10.28
CA GLY A 250 25.35 -14.27 -9.92
C GLY A 250 25.16 -14.13 -8.42
N ARG A 251 25.65 -13.04 -7.85
CA ARG A 251 25.31 -12.59 -6.50
C ARG A 251 24.57 -11.27 -6.59
N TRP A 252 23.40 -11.24 -5.98
CA TRP A 252 22.60 -10.04 -5.83
C TRP A 252 22.56 -9.65 -4.35
N THR A 253 22.55 -8.35 -4.12
CA THR A 253 22.14 -7.78 -2.86
C THR A 253 20.69 -7.37 -3.02
N ALA A 254 19.79 -8.09 -2.35
CA ALA A 254 18.37 -7.88 -2.47
C ALA A 254 17.76 -7.37 -1.16
N ARG A 255 16.82 -6.42 -1.26
CA ARG A 255 15.93 -6.06 -0.16
C ARG A 255 14.63 -6.80 -0.30
N LEU A 256 14.23 -7.50 0.75
CA LEU A 256 13.04 -8.32 0.75
C LEU A 256 11.87 -7.51 1.32
N THR A 257 10.74 -7.53 0.61
CA THR A 257 9.43 -7.11 1.12
C THR A 257 8.74 -8.29 1.81
N ASN A 258 8.91 -9.51 1.27
CA ASN A 258 8.33 -10.74 1.84
C ASN A 258 9.26 -11.95 1.58
N PRO A 259 9.92 -12.52 2.61
CA PRO A 259 10.86 -13.62 2.44
C PRO A 259 10.22 -14.93 2.01
N GLU A 260 9.04 -15.29 2.56
CA GLU A 260 8.36 -16.54 2.23
C GLU A 260 7.92 -16.58 0.77
N ARG A 261 7.43 -15.44 0.25
CA ARG A 261 7.07 -15.30 -1.16
C ARG A 261 8.29 -15.36 -2.07
N LEU A 262 9.43 -14.82 -1.64
CA LEU A 262 10.67 -14.96 -2.41
C LEU A 262 11.06 -16.43 -2.53
N ASP A 263 11.04 -17.18 -1.43
CA ASP A 263 11.33 -18.61 -1.44
C ASP A 263 10.38 -19.37 -2.38
N ALA A 264 9.07 -19.06 -2.33
CA ALA A 264 8.09 -19.67 -3.24
C ALA A 264 8.36 -19.35 -4.72
N ARG A 265 8.70 -18.08 -5.05
CA ARG A 265 9.05 -17.65 -6.41
C ARG A 265 10.33 -18.33 -6.91
N LEU A 266 11.38 -18.37 -6.09
CA LEU A 266 12.63 -19.04 -6.43
C LEU A 266 12.42 -20.53 -6.66
N ASN A 267 11.67 -21.21 -5.80
CA ASN A 267 11.36 -22.63 -5.94
C ASN A 267 10.54 -22.93 -7.21
N GLY A 268 9.69 -22.02 -7.67
CA GLY A 268 8.99 -22.16 -8.94
C GLY A 268 9.84 -21.84 -10.17
N TYR A 269 10.79 -20.89 -10.06
CA TYR A 269 11.53 -20.36 -11.21
C TYR A 269 12.82 -21.11 -11.53
N LEU A 270 13.56 -21.54 -10.50
CA LEU A 270 14.91 -22.08 -10.62
C LEU A 270 14.96 -23.50 -11.21
N PRO A 271 14.15 -24.48 -10.75
CA PRO A 271 14.29 -25.87 -11.17
C PRO A 271 14.05 -26.08 -12.67
N SER A 272 13.07 -25.38 -13.24
CA SER A 272 12.74 -25.47 -14.68
C SER A 272 13.87 -24.96 -15.58
N ARG A 273 14.82 -24.19 -15.03
CA ARG A 273 15.96 -23.60 -15.74
C ARG A 273 17.30 -24.21 -15.33
N LYS A 274 17.28 -25.28 -14.53
CA LYS A 274 18.48 -25.94 -13.96
C LYS A 274 19.36 -24.97 -13.16
N LEU A 275 18.76 -23.93 -12.59
CA LEU A 275 19.45 -22.98 -11.71
C LEU A 275 19.33 -23.44 -10.26
N THR A 276 20.29 -23.08 -9.43
CA THR A 276 20.30 -23.43 -8.01
C THR A 276 20.60 -22.20 -7.16
N ALA A 277 19.73 -21.92 -6.18
CA ALA A 277 20.02 -20.91 -5.16
C ALA A 277 21.07 -21.44 -4.19
N VAL A 278 22.17 -20.70 -4.06
CA VAL A 278 23.20 -20.93 -3.05
C VAL A 278 22.83 -20.00 -1.88
N ARG A 279 22.50 -20.59 -0.73
CA ARG A 279 22.08 -19.84 0.46
C ARG A 279 23.27 -19.33 1.25
#